data_AF-A0A7L4TMW9-F1
#
_entry.id   AF-A0A7L4TMW9-F1
#
_cell.length_a   1.000
_cell.length_b   1.000
_cell.length_c   1.000
_cell.angle_alpha   90.00
_cell.angle_beta   90.00
_cell.angle_gamma   90.00
#
_symmetry.space_group_name_H-M   'P 1'
#
loop_
_entity.id
_entity.type
_entity.pdbx_description
1 polymer ?
#
loop_
_entity_poly.entity_id
_entity_poly.type
_entity_poly.pdbx_seq_one_letter_code
_entity_poly.pdbx_strand_id
1 'polypeptide(L)'
;IGATTLDEYRQYIEKDGALERRFQKVIVEPTTVEETIQILNNIKDKYEEHHHVSYTDEAIQACVTLTNRYMTDRFLPDKAIDALDEAGSRVHITNIEVPKQILELERKLEEVRENKNSVVKKQKYEEAAKLRDDEK
;
A
#
# COMPACT_ATOMS: atom_id res chain seq x y z
N ILE A 1 19.70 -22.62 -5.87
CA ILE A 1 18.40 -22.33 -6.52
C ILE A 1 18.45 -20.87 -6.93
N GLY A 2 18.15 -20.56 -8.19
CA GLY A 2 18.09 -19.19 -8.70
C GLY A 2 16.69 -18.90 -9.23
N ALA A 3 16.21 -17.67 -9.05
CA ALA A 3 14.97 -17.18 -9.62
C ALA A 3 15.32 -16.14 -10.69
N THR A 4 14.85 -16.35 -11.91
CA THR A 4 15.10 -15.47 -13.06
C THR A 4 13.87 -15.43 -13.94
N THR A 5 13.74 -14.36 -14.72
CA THR A 5 12.84 -14.35 -15.86
C THR A 5 13.35 -15.28 -16.98
N LEU A 6 12.47 -15.65 -17.92
CA LEU A 6 12.86 -16.42 -19.10
C LEU A 6 13.91 -15.70 -19.94
N ASP A 7 13.83 -14.37 -20.01
CA ASP A 7 14.76 -13.56 -20.79
C ASP A 7 16.13 -13.47 -20.14
N GLU A 8 16.20 -13.29 -18.82
CA GLU A 8 17.48 -13.36 -18.07
C GLU A 8 18.13 -14.74 -18.20
N TYR A 9 17.34 -15.82 -18.11
CA TYR A 9 17.85 -17.17 -18.30
C TYR A 9 18.51 -17.34 -19.68
N ARG A 10 17.83 -16.90 -20.74
CA ARG A 10 18.33 -16.93 -22.13
C ARG A 10 19.58 -16.09 -22.31
N GLN A 11 19.66 -14.94 -21.65
CA GLN A 11 20.77 -14.01 -21.81
C GLN A 11 22.05 -14.48 -21.12
N TYR A 12 21.93 -15.09 -19.92
CA TYR A 12 23.08 -15.30 -19.04
C TYR A 12 23.39 -16.77 -18.72
N ILE A 13 22.39 -17.66 -18.75
CA ILE A 13 22.58 -19.07 -18.37
C ILE A 13 22.69 -19.95 -19.61
N GLU A 14 21.73 -19.83 -20.53
CA GLU A 14 21.65 -20.68 -21.73
C GLU A 14 22.85 -20.50 -22.68
N LYS A 15 23.44 -19.29 -22.71
CA LYS A 15 24.63 -19.00 -23.51
C LYS A 15 25.92 -19.56 -22.91
N ASP A 16 25.95 -19.87 -21.62
CA ASP A 16 27.11 -20.41 -20.94
C ASP A 16 26.99 -21.95 -20.84
N GLY A 17 27.76 -22.64 -21.69
CA GLY A 17 27.73 -24.10 -21.75
C GLY A 17 28.20 -24.82 -20.48
N ALA A 18 28.87 -24.14 -19.53
CA ALA A 18 29.17 -24.72 -18.23
C ALA A 18 27.98 -24.61 -17.27
N LEU A 19 27.25 -23.49 -17.30
CA LEU A 19 26.06 -23.28 -16.48
C LEU A 19 24.88 -24.14 -16.95
N GLU A 20 24.63 -24.18 -18.26
CA GLU A 20 23.52 -24.96 -18.84
C GLU A 20 23.61 -26.45 -18.52
N ARG A 21 24.83 -26.99 -18.34
CA ARG A 21 25.04 -28.40 -17.93
C ARG A 21 24.91 -28.65 -16.43
N ARG A 22 24.96 -27.62 -15.60
CA ARG A 22 24.93 -27.73 -14.13
C ARG A 22 23.58 -27.34 -13.54
N PHE A 23 22.83 -26.48 -14.23
CA PHE A 23 21.51 -26.05 -13.80
C PHE A 23 20.43 -26.79 -14.58
N GLN A 24 19.37 -27.18 -13.86
CA GLN A 24 18.15 -27.71 -14.44
C GLN A 24 17.08 -26.63 -14.40
N LYS A 25 16.50 -26.30 -15.56
CA LYS A 25 15.36 -25.38 -15.62
C LYS A 25 14.09 -26.06 -15.11
N VAL A 26 13.37 -25.36 -14.23
CA VAL A 26 12.01 -25.68 -13.79
C VAL A 26 11.15 -24.46 -14.07
N ILE A 27 10.08 -24.62 -14.85
CA ILE A 27 9.14 -23.53 -15.13
C ILE A 27 8.17 -23.44 -13.96
N VAL A 28 8.03 -22.24 -13.41
CA VAL A 28 7.03 -21.94 -12.39
C VAL A 28 5.84 -21.32 -13.10
N GLU A 29 4.73 -22.05 -13.11
CA GLU A 29 3.47 -21.54 -13.63
C GLU A 29 2.78 -20.64 -12.60
N PRO A 30 2.01 -19.64 -13.04
CA PRO A 30 1.13 -18.89 -12.15
C PRO A 30 0.15 -19.81 -11.41
N THR A 31 -0.25 -19.40 -10.21
CA THR A 31 -1.25 -20.15 -9.44
C THR A 31 -2.61 -20.09 -10.12
N THR A 32 -3.39 -21.15 -9.98
CA THR A 32 -4.81 -21.16 -10.37
C THR A 32 -5.62 -20.21 -9.50
N VAL A 33 -6.87 -19.91 -9.91
CA VAL A 33 -7.77 -19.06 -9.13
C VAL A 33 -8.03 -19.68 -7.75
N GLU A 34 -8.29 -20.98 -7.71
CA GLU A 34 -8.59 -21.74 -6.50
C GLU A 34 -7.38 -21.78 -5.55
N GLU A 35 -6.19 -22.06 -6.08
CA GLU A 35 -4.94 -22.02 -5.29
C GLU A 35 -4.67 -20.63 -4.75
N THR A 36 -4.92 -19.58 -5.55
CA THR A 36 -4.72 -18.20 -5.12
C THR A 36 -5.68 -17.83 -3.99
N ILE A 37 -6.95 -18.25 -4.05
CA ILE A 37 -7.91 -18.05 -2.96
C ILE A 37 -7.41 -18.73 -1.68
N GLN A 38 -6.86 -19.95 -1.76
CA GLN A 38 -6.28 -20.63 -0.60
C GLN A 38 -5.05 -19.88 -0.04
N ILE A 39 -4.18 -19.38 -0.92
CA ILE A 39 -3.01 -18.57 -0.52
C ILE A 39 -3.46 -17.31 0.21
N LEU A 40 -4.44 -16.57 -0.34
CA LEU A 40 -4.97 -15.35 0.29
C LEU A 40 -5.59 -15.64 1.65
N ASN A 41 -6.33 -16.74 1.80
CA ASN A 41 -6.86 -17.16 3.11
C ASN A 41 -5.76 -17.48 4.13
N ASN A 42 -4.66 -18.10 3.69
CA ASN A 42 -3.55 -18.44 4.59
C ASN A 42 -2.75 -17.20 5.07
N ILE A 43 -2.78 -16.10 4.33
CA ILE A 43 -2.08 -14.86 4.69
C ILE A 43 -3.03 -13.80 5.27
N LYS A 44 -4.36 -13.99 5.13
CA LYS A 44 -5.43 -13.07 5.53
C LYS A 44 -5.20 -12.46 6.90
N ASP A 45 -5.01 -13.29 7.92
CA ASP A 45 -4.89 -12.85 9.32
C ASP A 45 -3.78 -11.80 9.52
N LYS A 46 -2.68 -11.91 8.78
CA LYS A 46 -1.56 -10.95 8.85
C LYS A 46 -1.91 -9.59 8.25
N TYR A 47 -2.68 -9.59 7.16
CA TYR A 47 -3.13 -8.35 6.51
C TYR A 47 -4.25 -7.69 7.30
N GLU A 48 -5.15 -8.48 7.90
CA GLU A 48 -6.18 -7.99 8.82
C GLU A 48 -5.55 -7.28 10.02
N GLU A 49 -4.53 -7.89 10.63
CA GLU A 49 -3.79 -7.28 11.74
C GLU A 49 -3.07 -6.00 11.30
N HIS A 50 -2.40 -6.02 10.14
CA HIS A 50 -1.67 -4.86 9.65
C HIS A 50 -2.59 -3.65 9.37
N HIS A 51 -3.71 -3.89 8.68
CA HIS A 51 -4.64 -2.84 8.28
C HIS A 51 -5.77 -2.60 9.28
N HIS A 52 -5.86 -3.38 10.35
CA HIS A 52 -6.96 -3.28 11.33
C HIS A 52 -8.35 -3.39 10.66
N VAL A 53 -8.50 -4.33 9.72
CA VAL A 53 -9.75 -4.60 9.00
C VAL A 53 -10.07 -6.09 9.03
N SER A 54 -11.28 -6.46 8.62
CA SER A 54 -11.63 -7.86 8.36
C SER A 54 -12.06 -8.02 6.91
N TYR A 55 -11.48 -9.01 6.22
CA TYR A 55 -11.83 -9.36 4.85
C TYR A 55 -12.91 -10.42 4.84
N THR A 56 -13.97 -10.20 4.07
CA THR A 56 -14.99 -11.24 3.83
C THR A 56 -14.52 -12.21 2.75
N ASP A 57 -15.12 -13.39 2.71
CA ASP A 57 -14.78 -14.41 1.70
C ASP A 57 -15.08 -13.90 0.29
N GLU A 58 -16.15 -13.12 0.13
CA GLU A 58 -16.50 -12.48 -1.14
C GLU A 58 -15.46 -11.44 -1.57
N ALA A 59 -14.88 -10.70 -0.60
CA ALA A 59 -13.82 -9.74 -0.90
C ALA A 59 -12.56 -10.45 -1.43
N ILE A 60 -12.19 -11.58 -0.82
CA ILE A 60 -11.05 -12.40 -1.28
C ILE A 60 -11.33 -12.94 -2.69
N GLN A 61 -12.51 -13.52 -2.92
CA GLN A 61 -12.90 -14.02 -4.23
C GLN A 61 -12.89 -12.92 -5.30
N ALA A 62 -13.36 -11.72 -4.95
CA ALA A 62 -13.35 -10.56 -5.84
C ALA A 62 -11.92 -10.12 -6.18
N CYS A 63 -11.01 -10.06 -5.20
CA CYS A 63 -9.60 -9.72 -5.43
C CYS A 63 -8.97 -10.66 -6.46
N VAL A 64 -9.17 -11.98 -6.34
CA VAL A 64 -8.63 -12.95 -7.29
C VAL A 64 -9.31 -12.86 -8.66
N THR A 65 -10.64 -12.86 -8.69
CA THR A 65 -11.40 -12.93 -9.96
C THR A 65 -11.23 -11.68 -10.82
N LEU A 66 -11.27 -10.50 -10.20
CA LEU A 66 -11.17 -9.22 -10.91
C LEU A 66 -9.74 -8.98 -11.41
N THR A 67 -8.73 -9.23 -10.58
CA THR A 67 -7.33 -9.07 -11.00
C THR A 67 -6.95 -10.10 -12.06
N ASN A 68 -7.47 -11.33 -11.97
CA ASN A 68 -7.25 -12.33 -13.01
C ASN A 68 -7.85 -11.90 -14.36
N ARG A 69 -9.05 -11.32 -14.35
CA ARG A 69 -9.75 -10.91 -15.57
C ARG A 69 -9.21 -9.62 -16.19
N TYR A 70 -8.89 -8.62 -15.37
CA TYR A 70 -8.63 -7.26 -15.85
C TYR A 70 -7.17 -6.82 -15.80
N MET A 71 -6.31 -7.50 -15.03
CA MET A 71 -4.87 -7.23 -14.97
C MET A 71 -4.09 -8.35 -15.64
N THR A 72 -3.98 -8.30 -16.97
CA THR A 72 -3.40 -9.36 -17.80
C THR A 72 -1.88 -9.28 -17.94
N ASP A 73 -1.27 -8.18 -17.52
CA ASP A 73 0.18 -7.91 -17.52
C ASP A 73 0.90 -8.48 -16.30
N ARG A 74 0.15 -8.97 -15.31
CA ARG A 74 0.66 -9.55 -14.06
C ARG A 74 0.13 -10.95 -13.80
N PHE A 75 0.88 -11.72 -13.03
CA PHE A 75 0.57 -13.11 -12.71
C PHE A 75 -0.04 -13.26 -11.33
N LEU A 76 -0.90 -14.28 -11.15
CA LEU A 76 -1.31 -14.73 -9.83
C LEU A 76 -0.14 -15.48 -9.15
N PRO A 77 -0.02 -15.42 -7.80
CA PRO A 77 -0.96 -14.80 -6.85
C PRO A 77 -0.70 -13.31 -6.58
N ASP A 78 0.45 -12.81 -7.01
CA ASP A 78 1.00 -11.47 -6.70
C ASP A 78 -0.01 -10.34 -6.91
N LYS A 79 -0.60 -10.22 -8.10
CA LYS A 79 -1.59 -9.16 -8.38
C LYS A 79 -2.83 -9.18 -7.49
N ALA A 80 -3.23 -10.36 -6.99
CA ALA A 80 -4.38 -10.49 -6.10
C ALA A 80 -4.04 -10.09 -4.66
N ILE A 81 -2.79 -10.34 -4.23
CA ILE A 81 -2.28 -9.91 -2.93
C ILE A 81 -2.22 -8.38 -2.89
N ASP A 82 -1.71 -7.74 -3.93
CA ASP A 82 -1.68 -6.28 -4.03
C ASP A 82 -3.06 -5.65 -3.92
N ALA A 83 -4.06 -6.22 -4.61
CA ALA A 83 -5.43 -5.73 -4.54
C ALA A 83 -6.04 -5.87 -3.12
N LEU A 84 -5.70 -6.95 -2.41
CA LEU A 84 -6.13 -7.17 -1.02
C LEU A 84 -5.48 -6.15 -0.07
N ASP A 85 -4.19 -5.89 -0.26
CA ASP A 85 -3.40 -4.94 0.53
C ASP A 85 -3.92 -3.50 0.35
N GLU A 86 -4.06 -3.04 -0.90
CA GLU A 86 -4.60 -1.71 -1.22
C GLU A 86 -6.02 -1.53 -0.69
N ALA A 87 -6.86 -2.56 -0.79
CA ALA A 87 -8.22 -2.52 -0.26
C ALA A 87 -8.23 -2.36 1.26
N GLY A 88 -7.36 -3.10 1.97
CA GLY A 88 -7.22 -3.02 3.43
C GLY A 88 -6.77 -1.63 3.88
N SER A 89 -5.67 -1.15 3.29
CA SER A 89 -5.11 0.18 3.59
C SER A 89 -6.13 1.29 3.35
N ARG A 90 -6.86 1.22 2.23
CA ARG A 90 -7.88 2.23 1.89
C ARG A 90 -9.03 2.26 2.89
N VAL A 91 -9.51 1.09 3.33
CA VAL A 91 -10.57 1.00 4.35
C VAL A 91 -10.08 1.51 5.70
N HIS A 92 -8.86 1.14 6.10
CA HIS A 92 -8.23 1.63 7.33
C HIS A 92 -8.22 3.16 7.37
N ILE A 93 -7.67 3.79 6.32
CA ILE A 93 -7.55 5.26 6.22
C ILE A 93 -8.92 5.93 6.23
N THR A 94 -9.90 5.36 5.53
CA THR A 94 -11.24 5.97 5.41
C THR A 94 -11.99 5.93 6.75
N ASN A 95 -11.73 4.95 7.59
CA ASN A 95 -12.37 4.79 8.90
C ASN A 95 -11.66 5.53 10.04
N ILE A 96 -10.61 6.32 9.76
CA ILE A 96 -10.00 7.20 10.76
C ILE A 96 -10.97 8.35 11.04
N GLU A 97 -11.82 8.19 12.06
CA GLU A 97 -12.59 9.29 12.62
C GLU A 97 -11.65 10.19 13.43
N VAL A 98 -11.37 11.39 12.91
CA VAL A 98 -10.63 12.40 13.66
C VAL A 98 -11.51 12.89 14.83
N PRO A 99 -11.08 12.77 16.10
CA PRO A 99 -11.84 13.25 17.24
C PRO A 99 -12.21 14.73 17.09
N LYS A 100 -13.45 15.11 17.44
CA LYS A 100 -13.93 16.50 17.36
C LYS A 100 -13.00 17.50 18.07
N GLN A 101 -12.37 17.08 19.17
CA GLN A 101 -11.41 17.90 19.90
C GLN A 101 -10.17 18.25 19.06
N ILE A 102 -9.67 17.31 18.24
CA ILE A 102 -8.54 17.55 17.33
C ILE A 102 -8.97 18.51 16.22
N LEU A 103 -10.16 18.32 15.64
CA LEU A 103 -10.72 19.24 14.63
C LEU A 103 -10.89 20.67 15.18
N GLU A 104 -11.35 20.81 16.43
CA GLU A 104 -11.45 22.13 17.08
C GLU A 104 -10.08 22.76 17.34
N LEU A 105 -9.08 21.96 17.73
CA LEU A 105 -7.71 22.43 17.94
C LEU A 105 -7.07 22.87 16.62
N GLU A 106 -7.24 22.12 15.53
CA GLU A 106 -6.79 22.51 14.20
C GLU A 106 -7.45 23.80 13.74
N ARG A 107 -8.77 23.96 13.92
CA ARG A 107 -9.48 25.20 13.59
C ARG A 107 -8.91 26.41 14.36
N LYS A 108 -8.65 26.25 15.65
CA LYS A 108 -8.04 27.31 16.48
C LYS A 108 -6.61 27.63 16.01
N LEU A 109 -5.84 26.62 15.63
CA LEU A 109 -4.48 26.79 15.12
C LEU A 109 -4.47 27.55 13.77
N GLU A 110 -5.40 27.22 12.87
CA GLU A 110 -5.60 27.92 11.59
C GLU A 110 -5.91 29.41 11.83
N GLU A 111 -6.86 29.69 12.74
CA GLU A 111 -7.26 31.05 13.11
C GLU A 111 -6.10 31.86 13.69
N VAL A 112 -5.26 31.25 14.53
CA VAL A 112 -4.03 31.87 15.06
C VAL A 112 -3.02 32.16 13.94
N ARG A 113 -2.83 31.24 13.00
CA ARG A 113 -1.92 31.42 11.85
C ARG A 113 -2.38 32.53 10.91
N GLU A 114 -3.68 32.60 10.60
CA GLU A 114 -4.24 33.67 9.79
C GLU A 114 -4.09 35.03 10.47
N ASN A 115 -4.39 35.09 11.77
CA ASN A 115 -4.21 36.31 12.56
C ASN A 115 -2.74 36.76 12.59
N LYS A 116 -1.80 35.84 12.79
CA LYS A 116 -0.35 36.13 12.74
C LYS A 116 0.06 36.67 11.37
N ASN A 117 -0.36 36.02 10.29
CA ASN A 117 -0.06 36.46 8.92
C ASN A 117 -0.64 37.85 8.61
N SER A 118 -1.85 38.14 9.10
CA SER A 118 -2.50 39.46 9.04
C SER A 118 -1.71 40.53 9.79
N VAL A 119 -1.28 40.23 11.02
CA VAL A 119 -0.53 41.16 11.88
C VAL A 119 0.88 41.44 11.34
N VAL A 120 1.57 40.41 10.83
CA VAL A 120 2.87 40.55 10.14
C VAL A 120 2.74 41.41 8.89
N LYS A 121 1.70 41.21 8.07
CA LYS A 121 1.41 42.08 6.91
C LYS A 121 1.13 43.54 7.30
N LYS A 122 0.57 43.78 8.48
CA LYS A 122 0.28 45.12 9.02
C LYS A 122 1.48 45.78 9.72
N GLN A 123 2.68 45.18 9.69
CA GLN A 123 3.90 45.66 10.34
C GLN A 123 3.74 45.95 11.85
N LYS A 124 2.79 45.28 12.52
CA LYS A 124 2.60 45.37 13.97
C LYS A 124 3.44 44.30 14.68
N TYR A 125 4.72 44.59 14.85
CA TYR A 125 5.71 43.62 15.33
C TYR A 125 5.48 43.12 16.78
N GLU A 126 4.83 43.92 17.65
CA GLU A 126 4.50 43.51 19.02
C GLU A 126 3.35 42.48 19.11
N GLU A 127 2.29 42.64 18.31
CA GLU A 127 1.17 41.69 18.28
C GLU A 127 1.60 40.34 17.66
N ALA A 128 2.51 40.37 16.67
CA ALA A 128 3.05 39.16 16.04
C ALA A 128 3.94 38.33 17.00
N ALA A 129 4.60 39.00 17.95
CA ALA A 129 5.42 38.33 18.96
C ALA A 129 4.57 37.53 19.97
N LYS A 130 3.42 38.07 20.41
CA LYS A 130 2.49 37.35 21.30
C LYS A 130 1.89 36.10 20.67
N LEU A 131 1.42 36.21 19.42
CA LEU A 131 0.85 35.07 18.68
C LEU A 131 1.86 33.95 18.41
N ARG A 132 3.17 34.24 18.42
CA ARG A 132 4.23 33.23 18.31
C ARG A 132 4.41 32.43 19.59
N ASP A 133 4.17 33.04 20.75
CA ASP A 133 4.28 32.37 22.04
C ASP A 133 3.05 31.50 22.35
N ASP A 134 1.87 31.86 21.81
CA ASP A 134 0.64 31.05 21.88
C ASP A 134 0.63 29.83 20.91
N GLU A 135 1.61 29.72 20.00
CA GLU A 135 1.72 28.66 19.00
C GLU A 135 2.50 27.41 19.50
N LYS A 136 3.04 27.45 20.73
CA LYS A 136 3.78 26.35 21.39
C LYS A 136 2.89 25.47 22.25
#